data_AF-A0A3D2FUS5-F1
#
_entry.id   AF-A0A3D2FUS5-F1
#
_cell.length_a   1.000
_cell.length_b   1.000
_cell.length_c   1.000
_cell.angle_alpha   90.00
_cell.angle_beta   90.00
_cell.angle_gamma   90.00
#
_symmetry.space_group_name_H-M   'P 1'
#
loop_
_entity.id
_entity.type
_entity.pdbx_description
1 polymer ?
#
loop_
_entity_poly.entity_id
_entity_poly.type
_entity_poly.pdbx_seq_one_letter_code
_entity_poly.pdbx_strand_id
1 'polypeptide(L)'
;EAPLLTRDDLHYYLAVRLDGPDRVQDPQLYPLADRDFSRLPPTVVVTAECDPLRDDGPAYCNAISAAGGRARWIDAPGLVHGFLRARGTVDRAGRAFRNITDALVMLGDGGWVFKE
;
A
#
# COMPACT_ATOMS: atom_id res chain seq x y z
N GLU A 1 -1.89 13.63 -14.97
CA GLU A 1 -2.60 13.29 -13.71
C GLU A 1 -2.98 11.82 -13.73
N ALA A 2 -3.03 11.17 -12.57
CA ALA A 2 -3.55 9.81 -12.47
C ALA A 2 -5.09 9.82 -12.61
N PRO A 3 -5.69 8.84 -13.28
CA PRO A 3 -7.15 8.74 -13.39
C PRO A 3 -7.78 8.28 -12.06
N LEU A 4 -9.04 8.66 -11.84
CA LEU A 4 -9.87 8.39 -10.66
C LEU A 4 -9.44 9.11 -9.37
N LEU A 5 -8.20 8.89 -8.90
CA LEU A 5 -7.65 9.58 -7.73
C LEU A 5 -6.55 10.55 -8.18
N THR A 6 -6.79 11.84 -7.96
CA THR A 6 -5.82 12.89 -8.25
C THR A 6 -5.05 13.31 -6.99
N ARG A 7 -3.98 14.07 -7.18
CA ARG A 7 -3.27 14.71 -6.06
C ARG A 7 -4.17 15.72 -5.33
N ASP A 8 -5.02 16.43 -6.06
CA ASP A 8 -5.91 17.43 -5.45
C ASP A 8 -7.00 16.74 -4.60
N ASP A 9 -7.46 15.55 -4.99
CA ASP A 9 -8.32 14.71 -4.15
C ASP A 9 -7.62 14.32 -2.85
N LEU A 10 -6.33 13.95 -2.89
CA LEU A 10 -5.55 13.66 -1.69
C LEU A 10 -5.50 14.86 -0.74
N HIS A 11 -5.23 16.06 -1.26
CA HIS A 11 -5.24 17.28 -0.46
C HIS A 11 -6.62 17.58 0.15
N TYR A 12 -7.69 17.36 -0.63
CA TYR A 12 -9.05 17.49 -0.13
C TYR A 12 -9.35 16.49 1.01
N TYR A 13 -9.05 15.20 0.83
CA TYR A 13 -9.28 14.19 1.87
C TYR A 13 -8.46 14.43 3.13
N LEU A 14 -7.23 14.90 2.97
CA LEU A 14 -6.38 15.28 4.09
C LEU A 14 -7.00 16.46 4.87
N ALA A 15 -7.47 17.49 4.18
CA ALA A 15 -8.15 18.62 4.81
C ALA A 15 -9.45 18.21 5.53
N VAL A 16 -10.21 17.24 4.99
CA VAL A 16 -11.39 16.68 5.66
C VAL A 16 -11.01 15.88 6.92
N ARG A 17 -9.91 15.12 6.85
CA ARG A 17 -9.45 14.28 7.96
C ARG A 17 -8.84 15.08 9.12
N LEU A 18 -8.27 16.24 8.82
CA LEU A 18 -7.59 17.11 9.77
C LEU A 18 -8.54 18.18 10.30
N ASP A 19 -8.78 18.16 11.62
CA ASP A 19 -9.44 19.28 12.31
C ASP A 19 -8.38 20.32 12.73
N GLY A 20 -7.64 20.87 11.75
CA GLY A 20 -6.53 21.80 11.98
C GLY A 20 -5.36 21.68 11.00
N PRO A 21 -4.22 22.34 11.27
CA PRO A 21 -3.06 22.30 10.38
C PRO A 21 -2.45 20.90 10.31
N ASP A 22 -1.97 20.55 9.12
CA ASP A 22 -1.26 19.30 8.88
C ASP A 22 0.02 19.22 9.72
N ARG A 23 0.04 18.24 10.62
CA ARG A 23 1.23 17.91 11.40
C ARG A 23 1.95 16.80 10.64
N VAL A 24 2.82 17.22 9.73
CA VAL A 24 3.59 16.40 8.76
C VAL A 24 4.43 15.25 9.39
N GLN A 25 4.38 15.03 10.70
CA GLN A 25 5.16 14.01 11.41
C GLN A 25 4.35 13.13 12.37
N ASP A 26 3.01 13.14 12.31
CA ASP A 26 2.22 12.22 13.11
C ASP A 26 2.23 10.82 12.47
N PRO A 27 2.86 9.78 13.07
CA PRO A 27 2.87 8.43 12.52
C PRO A 27 1.49 7.78 12.45
N GLN A 28 0.51 8.29 13.21
CA GLN A 28 -0.88 7.83 13.12
C GLN A 28 -1.59 8.34 11.86
N LEU A 29 -1.05 9.38 11.22
CA LEU A 29 -1.54 9.94 9.96
C LEU A 29 -0.66 9.52 8.78
N TYR A 30 0.66 9.55 8.95
CA TYR A 30 1.66 9.19 7.96
C TYR A 30 2.55 8.07 8.51
N PRO A 31 2.22 6.78 8.30
CA PRO A 31 3.01 5.68 8.85
C PRO A 31 4.50 5.69 8.47
N LEU A 32 4.85 6.28 7.32
CA LEU A 32 6.24 6.48 6.90
C LEU A 32 7.02 7.48 7.77
N ALA A 33 6.34 8.28 8.59
CA ALA A 33 6.97 9.17 9.56
C ALA A 33 7.35 8.47 10.89
N ASP A 34 7.01 7.20 11.06
CA ASP A 34 7.46 6.42 12.22
C ASP A 34 9.00 6.29 12.22
N ARG A 35 9.57 6.12 13.41
CA ARG A 35 11.00 5.95 13.63
C ARG A 35 11.37 4.49 13.94
N ASP A 36 10.40 3.63 14.20
CA ASP A 36 10.64 2.22 14.54
C ASP A 36 9.72 1.28 13.74
N PHE A 37 10.31 0.56 12.79
CA PHE A 37 9.63 -0.46 11.99
C PHE A 37 9.99 -1.90 12.44
N SER A 38 10.79 -2.07 13.50
CA SER A 38 11.39 -3.36 13.89
C SER A 38 10.40 -4.38 14.45
N ARG A 39 9.20 -3.94 14.84
CA ARG A 39 8.16 -4.78 15.49
C ARG A 39 6.97 -5.09 14.59
N LEU A 40 7.04 -4.74 13.31
CA LEU A 40 5.95 -4.98 12.39
C LEU A 40 5.87 -6.46 11.99
N PRO A 41 4.65 -7.02 11.79
CA PRO A 41 4.49 -8.38 11.31
C PRO A 41 4.98 -8.50 9.85
N PRO A 42 5.15 -9.74 9.34
CA PRO A 42 5.37 -9.95 7.91
C PRO A 42 4.31 -9.22 7.09
N THR A 43 4.74 -8.30 6.23
CA THR A 43 3.86 -7.33 5.59
C THR A 43 3.89 -7.50 4.07
N VAL A 44 2.72 -7.56 3.44
CA VAL A 44 2.60 -7.50 1.97
C VAL A 44 1.89 -6.20 1.61
N VAL A 45 2.54 -5.37 0.81
CA VAL A 45 1.99 -4.10 0.31
C VAL A 45 1.64 -4.26 -1.16
N VAL A 46 0.42 -3.88 -1.53
CA VAL A 46 -0.05 -3.93 -2.92
C VAL A 46 -0.43 -2.54 -3.39
N THR A 47 0.17 -2.10 -4.49
CA THR A 47 -0.08 -0.79 -5.11
C THR A 47 -0.72 -0.94 -6.48
N ALA A 48 -1.19 0.15 -7.06
CA ALA A 48 -1.56 0.21 -8.48
C ALA A 48 -0.53 1.06 -9.23
N GLU A 49 -0.09 0.64 -10.42
CA GLU A 49 0.98 1.33 -11.18
C GLU A 49 0.62 2.80 -11.51
N CYS A 50 -0.66 3.07 -11.77
CA CYS A 50 -1.18 4.39 -12.13
C CYS A 50 -1.93 5.04 -10.96
N ASP A 51 -1.29 5.14 -9.79
CA ASP A 51 -1.84 5.69 -8.55
C ASP A 51 -0.86 6.72 -7.95
N PRO A 52 -1.30 7.93 -7.55
CA PRO A 52 -0.40 8.91 -6.91
C PRO A 52 0.20 8.41 -5.59
N LEU A 53 -0.40 7.42 -4.93
CA LEU A 53 0.09 6.82 -3.68
C LEU A 53 1.09 5.68 -3.91
N ARG A 54 1.36 5.30 -5.17
CA ARG A 54 2.11 4.10 -5.52
C ARG A 54 3.49 4.05 -4.85
N ASP A 55 4.20 5.17 -4.79
CA ASP A 55 5.59 5.20 -4.32
C ASP A 55 5.74 5.01 -2.80
N ASP A 56 4.66 5.19 -2.03
CA ASP A 56 4.65 4.89 -0.59
C ASP A 56 4.82 3.37 -0.34
N GLY A 57 4.37 2.54 -1.27
CA GLY A 57 4.46 1.08 -1.17
C GLY A 57 5.89 0.56 -1.02
N PRO A 58 6.78 0.79 -2.01
CA PRO A 58 8.18 0.39 -1.89
C PRO A 58 8.90 1.13 -0.76
N ALA A 59 8.56 2.40 -0.47
CA ALA A 59 9.15 3.13 0.66
C ALA A 59 8.86 2.43 2.00
N TYR A 60 7.62 2.00 2.22
CA TYR A 60 7.20 1.33 3.45
C TYR A 60 7.83 -0.06 3.58
N CYS A 61 7.89 -0.83 2.49
CA CYS A 61 8.59 -2.11 2.49
C CYS A 61 10.09 -1.95 2.77
N ASN A 62 10.74 -0.94 2.18
CA ASN A 62 12.16 -0.68 2.43
C ASN A 62 12.42 -0.30 3.89
N ALA A 63 11.55 0.51 4.51
CA ALA A 63 11.67 0.86 5.92
C ALA A 63 11.58 -0.37 6.84
N ILE A 64 10.62 -1.26 6.58
CA ILE A 64 10.48 -2.53 7.31
C ILE A 64 11.70 -3.42 7.13
N SER A 65 12.14 -3.63 5.89
CA SER A 65 13.30 -4.47 5.58
C SER A 65 14.59 -3.92 6.19
N ALA A 66 14.80 -2.60 6.16
CA ALA A 66 15.95 -1.95 6.79
C ALA A 66 15.97 -2.12 8.32
N ALA A 67 14.80 -2.27 8.95
CA ALA A 67 14.66 -2.57 10.38
C ALA A 67 14.77 -4.08 10.72
N GLY A 68 15.09 -4.93 9.73
CA GLY A 68 15.21 -6.39 9.89
C GLY A 68 13.88 -7.16 9.79
N GLY A 69 12.79 -6.48 9.41
CA GLY A 69 11.48 -7.10 9.19
C GLY A 69 11.33 -7.76 7.83
N ARG A 70 10.22 -8.47 7.64
CA ARG A 70 9.85 -9.10 6.35
C ARG A 70 8.77 -8.28 5.66
N ALA A 71 9.10 -7.72 4.50
CA ALA A 71 8.14 -6.99 3.68
C ALA A 71 8.24 -7.38 2.20
N ARG A 72 7.09 -7.42 1.53
CA ARG A 72 7.01 -7.65 0.08
C ARG A 72 6.08 -6.63 -0.55
N TRP A 73 6.59 -5.94 -1.56
CA TRP A 73 5.80 -5.04 -2.40
C TRP A 73 5.37 -5.73 -3.71
N ILE A 74 4.11 -5.58 -4.08
CA ILE A 74 3.52 -6.10 -5.32
C ILE A 74 2.87 -4.92 -6.05
N ASP A 75 3.46 -4.49 -7.17
CA ASP A 75 2.87 -3.46 -8.02
C ASP A 75 1.87 -4.09 -8.99
N ALA A 76 0.65 -3.56 -9.07
CA ALA A 76 -0.41 -4.08 -9.92
C ALA A 76 -0.40 -3.35 -11.29
N PRO A 77 0.09 -3.98 -12.38
CA PRO A 77 0.42 -3.25 -13.61
C PRO A 77 -0.80 -2.66 -14.33
N GLY A 78 -0.63 -1.42 -14.76
CA GLY A 78 -1.56 -0.54 -15.44
C GLY A 78 -2.77 -0.13 -14.61
N LEU A 79 -2.94 -0.68 -13.40
CA LEU A 79 -4.09 -0.46 -12.53
C LEU A 79 -4.05 0.91 -11.89
N VAL A 80 -5.24 1.42 -11.61
CA VAL A 80 -5.48 2.76 -11.07
C VAL A 80 -5.95 2.63 -9.63
N HIS A 81 -5.94 3.73 -8.88
CA HIS A 81 -6.45 3.74 -7.51
C HIS A 81 -7.86 3.13 -7.43
N GLY A 82 -8.09 2.28 -6.42
CA GLY A 82 -9.41 1.68 -6.17
C GLY A 82 -9.82 0.55 -7.13
N PHE A 83 -8.89 -0.03 -7.91
CA PHE A 83 -9.17 -1.08 -8.90
C PHE A 83 -9.93 -2.31 -8.38
N LEU A 84 -9.91 -2.60 -7.08
CA LEU A 84 -10.63 -3.72 -6.47
C LEU A 84 -12.15 -3.66 -6.68
N ARG A 85 -12.70 -2.48 -6.95
CA ARG A 85 -14.11 -2.29 -7.34
C ARG A 85 -14.44 -3.01 -8.65
N ALA A 86 -13.46 -3.17 -9.54
CA ALA A 86 -13.60 -3.81 -10.85
C ALA A 86 -13.13 -5.28 -10.87
N ARG A 87 -12.82 -5.89 -9.72
CA ARG A 87 -12.23 -7.25 -9.66
C ARG A 87 -13.08 -8.35 -10.32
N GLY A 88 -14.39 -8.16 -10.44
CA GLY A 88 -15.32 -9.10 -11.08
C GLY A 88 -15.60 -8.83 -12.55
N THR A 89 -15.16 -7.68 -13.08
CA THR A 89 -15.50 -7.23 -14.44
C THR A 89 -14.26 -6.91 -15.29
N VAL A 90 -13.10 -6.76 -14.69
CA VAL A 90 -11.83 -6.47 -15.36
C VAL A 90 -10.80 -7.52 -14.99
N ASP A 91 -10.34 -8.30 -15.97
CA ASP A 91 -9.44 -9.45 -15.76
C ASP A 91 -8.17 -9.11 -14.99
N ARG A 92 -7.54 -7.98 -15.31
CA ARG A 92 -6.32 -7.51 -14.63
C ARG A 92 -6.57 -7.15 -13.17
N ALA A 93 -7.73 -6.55 -12.85
CA ALA A 93 -8.13 -6.30 -11.46
C ALA A 93 -8.44 -7.61 -10.74
N GLY A 94 -9.07 -8.57 -11.42
CA GLY A 94 -9.30 -9.92 -10.89
C GLY A 94 -8.01 -10.70 -10.61
N ARG A 95 -6.98 -10.56 -11.46
CA ARG A 95 -5.64 -11.11 -11.21
C ARG A 95 -4.98 -10.47 -9.98
N ALA A 96 -5.00 -9.15 -9.89
CA ALA A 96 -4.44 -8.44 -8.73
C ALA A 96 -5.16 -8.83 -7.43
N PHE A 97 -6.49 -9.02 -7.47
CA PHE A 97 -7.24 -9.52 -6.32
C PHE A 97 -6.82 -10.94 -5.91
N ARG A 98 -6.57 -11.85 -6.86
CA ARG A 98 -6.01 -13.17 -6.54
C ARG A 98 -4.65 -13.11 -5.88
N ASN A 99 -3.74 -12.25 -6.37
CA ASN A 99 -2.43 -12.06 -5.74
C ASN A 99 -2.57 -11.59 -4.27
N ILE A 100 -3.56 -10.73 -3.97
CA ILE A 100 -3.85 -10.30 -2.60
C ILE A 100 -4.38 -11.48 -1.76
N THR A 101 -5.33 -12.26 -2.27
CA THR A 101 -5.88 -13.40 -1.52
C THR A 101 -4.84 -14.50 -1.28
N ASP A 102 -3.98 -14.76 -2.26
CA ASP A 102 -2.89 -15.75 -2.13
C ASP A 102 -1.88 -15.30 -1.06
N ALA A 103 -1.55 -14.01 -1.03
CA ALA A 103 -0.71 -13.43 0.02
C ALA A 103 -1.37 -13.53 1.41
N LEU A 104 -2.68 -13.30 1.52
CA LEU A 104 -3.42 -13.44 2.78
C LEU A 104 -3.43 -14.88 3.29
N VAL A 105 -3.67 -15.87 2.40
CA VAL A 105 -3.60 -17.30 2.76
C VAL A 105 -2.20 -17.66 3.23
N MET A 106 -1.16 -17.26 2.48
CA MET A 106 0.23 -17.49 2.85
C MET A 106 0.56 -16.93 4.25
N LEU A 107 0.15 -15.69 4.55
CA LEU A 107 0.37 -15.08 5.86
C LEU A 107 -0.42 -15.80 6.97
N GLY A 108 -1.67 -16.19 6.69
CA GLY A 108 -2.53 -16.92 7.61
C GLY A 108 -1.97 -18.28 8.03
N ASP A 109 -1.28 -18.96 7.10
CA ASP A 109 -0.61 -20.24 7.35
C ASP A 109 0.77 -20.07 8.02
N GLY A 110 1.16 -18.82 8.36
CA GLY A 110 2.49 -18.50 8.91
C GLY A 110 3.63 -18.63 7.89
N GLY A 111 3.30 -18.77 6.61
CA GLY A 111 4.24 -18.94 5.52
C GLY A 111 4.90 -17.64 5.05
N TRP A 112 6.01 -17.79 4.32
CA TRP A 112 6.67 -16.70 3.58
C TRP A 112 7.39 -17.28 2.36
N VAL A 113 6.76 -17.21 1.20
CA VAL A 113 7.29 -17.81 -0.05
C VAL A 113 7.98 -16.79 -0.96
N PHE A 114 8.01 -15.53 -0.56
CA PHE A 114 8.74 -14.50 -1.28
C PHE A 114 10.23 -14.68 -1.03
N LYS A 115 11.01 -14.75 -2.11
CA LYS A 115 12.47 -14.74 -2.04
C LYS A 115 12.94 -13.37 -1.55
N GLU A 116 14.02 -13.36 -0.78
CA GLU A 116 14.77 -12.17 -0.36
C GLU A 116 15.40 -11.46 -1.57
#